data_AF-A0A8H4N3E2-F1
#
_entry.id   AF-A0A8H4N3E2-F1
#
_cell.length_a   1.000
_cell.length_b   1.000
_cell.length_c   1.000
_cell.angle_alpha   90.00
_cell.angle_beta   90.00
_cell.angle_gamma   90.00
#
_symmetry.space_group_name_H-M   'P 1'
#
loop_
_entity.id
_entity.type
_entity.pdbx_description
1 polymer ?
#
loop_
_entity_poly.entity_id
_entity_poly.type
_entity_poly.pdbx_seq_one_letter_code
_entity_poly.pdbx_strand_id
1 'polypeptide(L)'
;MASSVSISLVKYTFTDTPERPFKWHNEMGAGLTLTFSQPYLKVTLGKKTLNSFDMQKQVQETEETIRAMASSGIVPSNEALPISALVRPGQLALGMKYAKSSRTVRRMQFKFHSQDDLTIAQDLVERAGVRIYTSWGNNSRSTRRPFSNGRASSSTHKAHTDDSENYIVEQVRNATHSDGSRTLRSYAAQTQEMRDNLLNELFIECIEDDGFIALCQDVAANWRRIGLGLQ
;
A
#
# COMPACT_ATOMS: atom_id res chain seq x y z
N MET A 1 25.56 -13.77 -21.54
CA MET A 1 24.87 -14.51 -20.46
C MET A 1 23.85 -13.56 -19.85
N ALA A 2 22.56 -13.92 -19.81
CA ALA A 2 21.58 -13.08 -19.14
C ALA A 2 21.88 -13.10 -17.64
N SER A 3 22.27 -11.96 -17.06
CA SER A 3 22.51 -11.84 -15.63
C SER A 3 21.17 -11.94 -14.91
N SER A 4 20.98 -13.00 -14.12
CA SER A 4 19.85 -13.08 -13.19
C SER A 4 20.24 -12.47 -11.85
N VAL A 5 19.34 -11.69 -11.26
CA VAL A 5 19.50 -11.13 -9.91
C VAL A 5 18.39 -11.67 -9.03
N SER A 6 18.74 -12.22 -7.88
CA SER A 6 17.81 -12.79 -6.92
C SER A 6 17.94 -12.08 -5.57
N ILE A 7 16.81 -11.67 -5.01
CA ILE A 7 16.71 -10.90 -3.77
C ILE A 7 15.78 -11.66 -2.81
N SER A 8 16.24 -11.91 -1.59
CA SER A 8 15.44 -12.57 -0.55
C SER A 8 14.41 -11.60 0.02
N LEU A 9 13.18 -12.07 0.18
CA LEU A 9 12.05 -11.28 0.69
C LEU A 9 11.68 -11.68 2.11
N VAL A 10 11.22 -10.70 2.89
CA VAL A 10 10.57 -10.94 4.19
C VAL A 10 9.16 -11.45 3.98
N LYS A 11 8.43 -10.84 3.04
CA LYS A 11 7.02 -11.09 2.77
C LYS A 11 6.70 -10.84 1.31
N TYR A 12 5.82 -11.65 0.76
CA TYR A 12 5.19 -11.45 -0.55
C TYR A 12 3.68 -11.51 -0.37
N THR A 13 2.98 -10.49 -0.83
CA THR A 13 1.51 -10.50 -0.85
C THR A 13 1.00 -10.26 -2.26
N PHE A 14 -0.17 -10.82 -2.56
CA PHE A 14 -0.83 -10.54 -3.83
C PHE A 14 -2.35 -10.74 -3.76
N THR A 15 -3.04 -10.14 -4.71
CA THR A 15 -4.48 -10.35 -4.98
C THR A 15 -4.74 -10.21 -6.47
N ASP A 16 -5.75 -10.91 -6.98
CA ASP A 16 -6.24 -10.72 -8.34
C ASP A 16 -7.54 -9.87 -8.29
N THR A 17 -7.76 -8.98 -9.26
CA THR A 17 -8.98 -8.16 -9.32
C THR A 17 -9.62 -8.34 -10.70
N PRO A 18 -10.92 -8.68 -10.80
CA PRO A 18 -11.88 -8.92 -9.71
C PRO A 18 -11.84 -10.37 -9.21
N GLU A 19 -11.16 -10.63 -8.09
CA GLU A 19 -11.35 -11.85 -7.32
C GLU A 19 -12.53 -11.66 -6.36
N ARG A 20 -13.43 -12.63 -6.29
CA ARG A 20 -14.60 -12.61 -5.40
C ARG A 20 -14.66 -13.91 -4.58
N PRO A 21 -14.63 -13.83 -3.24
CA PRO A 21 -14.46 -12.63 -2.42
C PRO A 21 -13.06 -12.02 -2.58
N PHE A 22 -12.96 -10.69 -2.44
CA PHE A 22 -11.67 -10.00 -2.49
C PHE A 22 -10.78 -10.51 -1.36
N LYS A 23 -9.61 -11.06 -1.71
CA LYS A 23 -8.72 -11.72 -0.74
C LYS A 23 -7.25 -11.42 -1.07
N TRP A 24 -6.51 -11.05 -0.03
CA TRP A 24 -5.06 -10.99 -0.09
C TRP A 24 -4.45 -12.34 0.31
N HIS A 25 -3.56 -12.83 -0.55
CA HIS A 25 -2.66 -13.93 -0.25
C HIS A 25 -1.40 -13.38 0.40
N ASN A 26 -0.92 -14.06 1.43
CA ASN A 26 0.26 -13.67 2.19
C ASN A 26 1.21 -14.87 2.26
N GLU A 27 2.41 -14.70 1.75
CA GLU A 27 3.48 -15.70 1.74
C GLU A 27 4.66 -15.14 2.54
N MET A 28 5.08 -15.90 3.54
CA MET A 28 6.23 -15.60 4.40
C MET A 28 6.97 -16.91 4.64
N GLY A 29 8.31 -16.86 4.68
CA GLY A 29 9.10 -18.05 4.98
C GLY A 29 10.51 -17.99 4.43
N ALA A 30 11.38 -18.82 5.01
CA ALA A 30 12.75 -18.97 4.53
C ALA A 30 12.76 -19.46 3.07
N GLY A 31 13.58 -18.81 2.24
CA GLY A 31 13.68 -19.14 0.81
C GLY A 31 12.62 -18.49 -0.08
N LEU A 32 11.89 -17.48 0.42
CA LEU A 32 11.08 -16.60 -0.41
C LEU A 32 12.01 -15.62 -1.16
N THR A 33 11.97 -15.67 -2.48
CA THR A 33 12.91 -14.95 -3.35
C THR A 33 12.20 -14.29 -4.53
N LEU A 34 12.53 -13.03 -4.78
CA LEU A 34 12.24 -12.31 -6.01
C LEU A 34 13.42 -12.46 -6.97
N THR A 35 13.20 -13.00 -8.16
CA THR A 35 14.23 -13.19 -9.17
C THR A 35 13.89 -12.41 -10.43
N PHE A 36 14.82 -11.57 -10.85
CA PHE A 36 14.82 -10.88 -12.13
C PHE A 36 15.72 -11.65 -13.09
N SER A 37 15.13 -12.24 -14.11
CA SER A 37 15.84 -12.96 -15.16
C SER A 37 15.17 -12.61 -16.48
N GLN A 38 15.70 -11.60 -17.17
CA GLN A 38 15.07 -11.04 -18.36
C GLN A 38 14.64 -12.15 -19.36
N PRO A 39 13.40 -12.07 -19.90
CA PRO A 39 12.42 -10.98 -19.73
C PRO A 39 11.51 -11.13 -18.49
N TYR A 40 11.74 -12.14 -17.65
CA TYR A 40 10.81 -12.53 -16.59
C TYR A 40 11.12 -11.90 -15.23
N LEU A 41 10.04 -11.59 -14.51
CA LEU A 41 10.04 -11.40 -13.07
C LEU A 41 9.37 -12.60 -12.41
N LYS A 42 10.04 -13.20 -11.44
CA LYS A 42 9.62 -14.46 -10.80
C LYS A 42 9.67 -14.37 -9.29
N VAL A 43 8.67 -14.95 -8.64
CA VAL A 43 8.61 -15.14 -7.19
C VAL A 43 8.60 -16.62 -6.88
N THR A 44 9.52 -17.07 -6.04
CA THR A 44 9.64 -18.47 -5.64
C THR A 44 9.68 -18.62 -4.12
N LEU A 45 9.14 -19.72 -3.60
CA LEU A 45 9.35 -20.17 -2.24
C LEU A 45 10.06 -21.53 -2.30
N GLY A 46 11.37 -21.53 -2.06
CA GLY A 46 12.23 -22.68 -2.31
C GLY A 46 12.15 -23.12 -3.78
N LYS A 47 11.66 -24.34 -4.04
CA LYS A 47 11.48 -24.88 -5.40
C LYS A 47 10.14 -24.51 -6.03
N LYS A 48 9.17 -24.02 -5.26
CA LYS A 48 7.82 -23.69 -5.74
C LYS A 48 7.83 -22.32 -6.41
N THR A 49 7.34 -22.25 -7.65
CA THR A 49 7.07 -20.96 -8.30
C THR A 49 5.70 -20.45 -7.84
N LEU A 50 5.69 -19.28 -7.20
CA LEU A 50 4.46 -18.62 -6.74
C LEU A 50 3.90 -17.69 -7.82
N ASN A 51 4.77 -16.95 -8.51
CA ASN A 51 4.40 -16.09 -9.63
C ASN A 51 5.53 -16.03 -10.66
N SER A 52 5.18 -15.88 -11.93
CA SER A 52 6.13 -15.68 -13.03
C SER A 52 5.39 -15.02 -14.18
N PHE A 53 5.87 -13.88 -14.69
CA PHE A 53 5.30 -13.24 -15.86
C PHE A 53 6.38 -12.54 -16.68
N ASP A 54 6.10 -12.39 -17.97
CA ASP A 54 6.95 -11.65 -18.90
C ASP A 54 6.78 -10.16 -18.64
N MET A 55 7.78 -9.55 -18.00
CA MET A 55 7.75 -8.15 -17.62
C MET A 55 7.96 -7.24 -18.84
N GLN A 56 8.77 -7.67 -19.80
CA GLN A 56 9.03 -6.89 -21.02
C GLN A 56 7.78 -6.78 -21.89
N LYS A 57 7.02 -7.88 -22.02
CA LYS A 57 5.72 -7.84 -22.71
C LYS A 57 4.77 -6.81 -22.08
N GLN A 58 4.68 -6.77 -20.76
CA GLN A 58 3.81 -5.82 -20.05
C GLN A 58 4.27 -4.35 -20.24
N VAL A 59 5.58 -4.12 -20.29
CA VAL A 59 6.15 -2.80 -20.57
C VAL A 59 5.81 -2.35 -21.99
N GLN A 60 5.95 -3.23 -22.99
CA GLN A 60 5.57 -2.93 -24.38
C GLN A 60 4.07 -2.60 -24.50
N GLU A 61 3.19 -3.40 -23.90
CA GLU A 61 1.74 -3.13 -23.86
C GLU A 61 1.43 -1.77 -23.19
N THR A 62 2.22 -1.38 -22.20
CA THR A 62 2.09 -0.09 -21.51
C THR A 62 2.47 1.08 -22.41
N GLU A 63 3.55 0.96 -23.17
CA GLU A 63 3.96 1.98 -24.14
C GLU A 63 2.92 2.17 -25.25
N GLU A 64 2.36 1.08 -25.77
CA GLU A 64 1.28 1.10 -26.76
C GLU A 64 0.03 1.79 -26.20
N THR A 65 -0.35 1.45 -24.96
CA THR A 65 -1.48 2.05 -24.26
C THR A 65 -1.29 3.56 -24.09
N ILE A 66 -0.10 3.99 -23.69
CA ILE A 66 0.24 5.42 -23.54
C ILE A 66 0.19 6.12 -24.90
N ARG A 67 0.70 5.50 -25.96
CA ARG A 67 0.68 6.07 -27.32
C ARG A 67 -0.76 6.26 -27.81
N ALA A 68 -1.64 5.29 -27.58
CA ALA A 68 -3.06 5.37 -27.94
C ALA A 68 -3.84 6.42 -27.12
N MET A 69 -3.53 6.55 -25.83
CA MET A 69 -4.09 7.59 -24.97
C MET A 69 -3.63 8.99 -25.41
N ALA A 70 -2.34 9.14 -25.70
CA ALA A 70 -1.77 10.40 -26.16
C ALA A 70 -2.36 10.87 -27.50
N SER A 71 -2.59 9.95 -28.46
CA SER A 71 -3.29 10.30 -29.71
C SER A 71 -4.74 10.75 -29.51
N SER A 72 -5.32 10.46 -28.34
CA SER A 72 -6.69 10.85 -27.96
C SER A 72 -6.70 12.05 -27.01
N GLY A 73 -5.55 12.65 -26.69
CA GLY A 73 -5.43 13.77 -25.76
C GLY A 73 -5.64 13.41 -24.28
N ILE A 74 -5.63 12.11 -23.93
CA ILE A 74 -5.85 11.62 -22.57
C ILE A 74 -4.51 11.48 -21.86
N VAL A 75 -4.41 12.03 -20.65
CA VAL A 75 -3.24 11.81 -19.77
C VAL A 75 -3.36 10.43 -19.11
N PRO A 76 -2.34 9.55 -19.23
CA PRO A 76 -2.41 8.21 -18.65
C PRO A 76 -2.43 8.26 -17.13
N SER A 77 -3.48 7.70 -16.52
CA SER A 77 -3.51 7.41 -15.07
C SER A 77 -2.84 6.07 -14.79
N ASN A 78 -2.22 5.93 -13.61
CA ASN A 78 -1.57 4.70 -13.15
C ASN A 78 -2.52 3.51 -13.17
N GLU A 79 -3.81 3.72 -12.89
CA GLU A 79 -4.86 2.68 -12.94
C GLU A 79 -5.16 2.16 -14.34
N ALA A 80 -4.87 2.94 -15.37
CA ALA A 80 -5.11 2.56 -16.75
C ALA A 80 -3.91 1.85 -17.41
N LEU A 81 -2.75 1.78 -16.73
CA LEU A 81 -1.55 1.16 -17.29
C LEU A 81 -1.51 -0.36 -17.06
N PRO A 82 -1.14 -1.16 -18.08
CA PRO A 82 -0.93 -2.60 -17.95
C PRO A 82 0.03 -2.98 -16.85
N ILE A 83 1.17 -2.30 -16.67
CA ILE A 83 2.09 -2.49 -15.54
C ILE A 83 2.51 -1.15 -14.93
N SER A 84 2.63 -1.12 -13.61
CA SER A 84 3.26 -0.03 -12.87
C SER A 84 3.71 -0.50 -11.49
N ALA A 85 4.64 0.25 -10.91
CA ALA A 85 5.15 -0.01 -9.57
C ALA A 85 5.08 1.23 -8.67
N LEU A 86 5.08 0.98 -7.36
CA LEU A 86 5.06 1.97 -6.30
C LEU A 86 6.12 1.59 -5.27
N VAL A 87 7.05 2.51 -5.00
CA VAL A 87 8.12 2.29 -4.01
C VAL A 87 7.71 2.94 -2.68
N ARG A 88 7.89 2.20 -1.58
CA ARG A 88 7.63 2.64 -0.20
C ARG A 88 8.91 2.48 0.64
N PRO A 89 9.83 3.47 0.63
CA PRO A 89 11.12 3.34 1.32
C PRO A 89 10.96 3.16 2.83
N GLY A 90 10.04 3.90 3.47
CA GLY A 90 9.78 3.78 4.91
C GLY A 90 9.29 2.40 5.37
N GLN A 91 8.72 1.60 4.46
CA GLN A 91 8.22 0.25 4.74
C GLN A 91 9.09 -0.86 4.14
N LEU A 92 10.22 -0.50 3.49
CA LEU A 92 11.06 -1.42 2.73
C LEU A 92 10.24 -2.27 1.74
N ALA A 93 9.31 -1.63 1.02
CA ALA A 93 8.36 -2.33 0.17
C ALA A 93 8.30 -1.79 -1.27
N LEU A 94 8.11 -2.71 -2.22
CA LEU A 94 7.81 -2.43 -3.62
C LEU A 94 6.44 -3.03 -3.93
N GLY A 95 5.46 -2.17 -4.19
CA GLY A 95 4.18 -2.55 -4.77
C GLY A 95 4.29 -2.61 -6.29
N MET A 96 3.64 -3.57 -6.92
CA MET A 96 3.54 -3.68 -8.37
C MET A 96 2.16 -4.19 -8.74
N LYS A 97 1.65 -3.73 -9.88
CA LYS A 97 0.50 -4.36 -10.52
C LYS A 97 0.80 -4.67 -11.97
N TYR A 98 0.18 -5.72 -12.49
CA TYR A 98 0.19 -5.98 -13.92
C TYR A 98 -1.13 -6.60 -14.43
N ALA A 99 -1.43 -6.39 -15.71
CA ALA A 99 -2.55 -6.99 -16.41
C ALA A 99 -2.27 -8.48 -16.66
N LYS A 100 -2.86 -9.35 -15.84
CA LYS A 100 -2.69 -10.80 -15.97
C LYS A 100 -3.52 -11.37 -17.12
N SER A 101 -4.69 -10.78 -17.37
CA SER A 101 -5.56 -11.05 -18.52
C SER A 101 -6.38 -9.81 -18.86
N SER A 102 -7.19 -9.85 -19.92
CA SER A 102 -8.09 -8.74 -20.28
C SER A 102 -9.09 -8.33 -19.21
N ARG A 103 -9.34 -9.20 -18.22
CA ARG A 103 -10.30 -8.96 -17.13
C ARG A 103 -9.68 -9.04 -15.75
N THR A 104 -8.40 -9.38 -15.65
CA THR A 104 -7.77 -9.65 -14.35
C THR A 104 -6.49 -8.85 -14.20
N VAL A 105 -6.42 -8.05 -13.15
CA VAL A 105 -5.22 -7.35 -12.74
C VAL A 105 -4.66 -8.03 -11.50
N ARG A 106 -3.38 -8.35 -11.50
CA ARG A 106 -2.67 -8.80 -10.30
C ARG A 106 -2.05 -7.60 -9.61
N ARG A 107 -2.30 -7.46 -8.31
CA ARG A 107 -1.59 -6.52 -7.43
C ARG A 107 -0.72 -7.33 -6.49
N MET A 108 0.51 -6.91 -6.29
CA MET A 108 1.46 -7.60 -5.45
C MET A 108 2.36 -6.62 -4.71
N GLN A 109 2.84 -7.03 -3.54
CA GLN A 109 3.78 -6.27 -2.72
C GLN A 109 4.92 -7.18 -2.30
N PHE A 110 6.14 -6.67 -2.42
CA PHE A 110 7.38 -7.31 -1.99
C PHE A 110 7.92 -6.52 -0.80
N LYS A 111 8.19 -7.20 0.32
CA LYS A 111 8.87 -6.60 1.48
C LYS A 111 10.29 -7.12 1.57
N PHE A 112 11.24 -6.21 1.68
CA PHE A 112 12.68 -6.49 1.66
C PHE A 112 13.28 -6.47 3.06
N HIS A 113 14.46 -7.09 3.20
CA HIS A 113 15.20 -7.11 4.46
C HIS A 113 15.96 -5.81 4.72
N SER A 114 16.31 -5.08 3.67
CA SER A 114 17.14 -3.89 3.75
C SER A 114 16.73 -2.82 2.74
N GLN A 115 17.18 -1.58 2.98
CA GLN A 115 17.02 -0.48 2.03
C GLN A 115 17.83 -0.72 0.74
N ASP A 116 18.97 -1.40 0.84
CA ASP A 116 19.81 -1.74 -0.31
C ASP A 116 19.09 -2.73 -1.23
N ASP A 117 18.48 -3.78 -0.67
CA ASP A 117 17.67 -4.75 -1.43
C ASP A 117 16.50 -4.08 -2.16
N LEU A 118 15.79 -3.17 -1.48
CA LEU A 118 14.73 -2.38 -2.09
C LEU A 118 15.28 -1.51 -3.24
N THR A 119 16.42 -0.88 -3.04
CA THR A 119 17.06 -0.01 -4.04
C THR A 119 17.49 -0.81 -5.27
N ILE A 120 18.07 -2.01 -5.08
CA ILE A 120 18.41 -2.92 -6.17
C ILE A 120 17.15 -3.35 -6.92
N ALA A 121 16.08 -3.73 -6.21
CA ALA A 121 14.82 -4.12 -6.83
C ALA A 121 14.20 -2.99 -7.65
N GLN A 122 14.19 -1.76 -7.11
CA GLN A 122 13.73 -0.55 -7.78
C GLN A 122 14.52 -0.32 -9.08
N ASP A 123 15.84 -0.28 -9.01
CA ASP A 123 16.72 -0.07 -10.16
C ASP A 123 16.53 -1.16 -11.25
N LEU A 124 16.28 -2.42 -10.84
CA LEU A 124 15.96 -3.49 -11.79
C LEU A 124 14.62 -3.29 -12.51
N VAL A 125 13.57 -2.85 -11.81
CA VAL A 125 12.26 -2.59 -12.47
C VAL A 125 12.29 -1.30 -13.30
N GLU A 126 13.01 -0.26 -12.88
CA GLU A 126 13.20 0.97 -13.67
C GLU A 126 13.95 0.66 -14.97
N ARG A 127 15.07 -0.06 -14.89
CA ARG A 127 15.82 -0.48 -16.08
C ARG A 127 15.03 -1.39 -17.01
N ALA A 128 14.06 -2.13 -16.49
CA ALA A 128 13.17 -2.92 -17.32
C ALA A 128 12.12 -2.08 -18.06
N GLY A 129 11.98 -0.79 -17.74
CA GLY A 129 11.00 0.12 -18.32
C GLY A 129 9.67 0.19 -17.56
N VAL A 130 9.58 -0.40 -16.36
CA VAL A 130 8.38 -0.29 -15.52
C VAL A 130 8.31 1.12 -14.96
N ARG A 131 7.17 1.80 -15.16
CA ARG A 131 6.93 3.11 -14.57
C ARG A 131 6.76 2.99 -13.06
N ILE A 132 7.59 3.75 -12.34
CA ILE A 132 7.54 3.85 -10.88
C ILE A 132 6.93 5.18 -10.49
N TYR A 133 6.05 5.11 -9.49
CA TYR A 133 5.55 6.27 -8.78
C TYR A 133 6.08 6.21 -7.36
N THR A 134 6.60 7.31 -6.84
CA THR A 134 6.89 7.45 -5.42
C THR A 134 5.66 8.08 -4.77
N SER A 135 5.27 7.65 -3.57
CA SER A 135 4.21 8.31 -2.80
C SER A 135 4.68 9.67 -2.22
N TRP A 136 5.68 10.31 -2.83
CA TRP A 136 6.26 11.56 -2.36
C TRP A 136 5.71 12.75 -3.14
N GLY A 137 4.50 13.15 -2.76
CA GLY A 137 4.05 14.52 -2.97
C GLY A 137 4.79 15.47 -2.03
N ASN A 138 5.74 16.23 -2.58
CA ASN A 138 6.12 17.60 -2.21
C ASN A 138 5.59 18.15 -0.86
N ASN A 139 6.33 17.96 0.24
CA ASN A 139 6.36 18.98 1.31
C ASN A 139 7.66 18.94 2.12
N SER A 140 8.76 19.33 1.47
CA SER A 140 9.94 19.84 2.16
C SER A 140 9.61 21.21 2.79
N ARG A 141 8.86 21.22 3.89
CA ARG A 141 8.81 22.35 4.82
C ARG A 141 9.08 21.88 6.23
N SER A 142 10.38 21.91 6.53
CA SER A 142 10.97 22.08 7.86
C SER A 142 9.99 22.72 8.85
N THR A 143 9.50 21.93 9.79
CA THR A 143 9.11 22.46 11.10
C THR A 143 9.99 21.76 12.12
N ARG A 144 11.13 22.40 12.40
CA ARG A 144 11.93 22.15 13.60
C ARG A 144 10.99 22.21 14.80
N ARG A 145 10.69 21.07 15.43
CA ARG A 145 10.07 21.05 16.76
C ARG A 145 11.14 21.46 17.78
N PRO A 146 10.89 22.47 18.63
CA PRO A 146 11.83 22.85 19.66
C PRO A 146 11.91 21.74 20.72
N PHE A 147 13.14 21.40 21.08
CA PHE A 147 13.44 20.67 22.31
C PHE A 147 12.90 21.45 23.50
N SER A 148 12.05 20.83 24.31
CA SER A 148 11.77 21.29 25.68
C SER A 148 12.08 20.16 26.66
N ASN A 149 13.11 20.39 27.47
CA ASN A 149 13.43 19.62 28.66
C ASN A 149 12.24 19.55 29.64
N GLY A 150 12.05 18.39 30.26
CA GLY A 150 11.14 18.20 31.40
C GLY A 150 11.10 16.73 31.83
N ARG A 151 12.13 16.27 32.54
CA ARG A 151 12.16 16.04 34.00
C ARG A 151 11.47 14.73 34.40
N ALA A 152 12.31 13.81 34.87
CA ALA A 152 11.90 12.54 35.46
C ALA A 152 10.97 12.73 36.66
N SER A 153 9.93 11.90 36.71
CA SER A 153 9.22 11.55 37.94
C SER A 153 8.73 10.12 37.82
N SER A 154 9.38 9.26 38.60
CA SER A 154 8.93 7.93 38.96
C SER A 154 7.67 8.01 39.81
N SER A 155 6.60 7.30 39.46
CA SER A 155 5.60 6.85 40.42
C SER A 155 4.88 5.60 39.94
N THR A 156 5.16 4.51 40.63
CA THR A 156 4.41 3.26 40.70
C THR A 156 2.97 3.48 41.14
N HIS A 157 1.96 3.00 40.40
CA HIS A 157 0.67 2.61 40.97
C HIS A 157 0.06 1.40 40.24
N LYS A 158 -0.59 0.58 41.07
CA LYS A 158 -1.06 -0.79 40.85
C LYS A 158 -2.32 -0.87 39.96
N ALA A 159 -2.54 -2.09 39.45
CA ALA A 159 -3.70 -2.53 38.69
C ALA A 159 -5.06 -2.22 39.37
N HIS A 160 -6.01 -1.73 38.56
CA HIS A 160 -7.45 -1.94 38.75
C HIS A 160 -8.08 -2.06 37.35
N THR A 161 -8.65 -3.22 37.06
CA THR A 161 -9.31 -3.59 35.80
C THR A 161 -10.79 -3.22 35.89
N ASP A 162 -11.19 -2.06 35.37
CA ASP A 162 -12.59 -1.76 34.96
C ASP A 162 -12.74 -0.45 34.15
N ASP A 163 -11.77 0.48 34.20
CA ASP A 163 -11.87 1.80 33.55
C ASP A 163 -11.40 1.85 32.08
N SER A 164 -10.89 0.73 31.54
CA SER A 164 -10.25 0.70 30.22
C SER A 164 -11.22 1.00 29.07
N GLU A 165 -12.48 0.55 29.17
CA GLU A 165 -13.48 0.74 28.11
C GLU A 165 -13.97 2.19 28.04
N ASN A 166 -14.26 2.79 29.21
CA ASN A 166 -14.67 4.20 29.29
C ASN A 166 -13.56 5.14 28.83
N TYR A 167 -12.30 4.81 29.16
CA TYR A 167 -11.14 5.56 28.71
C TYR A 167 -10.98 5.56 27.18
N ILE A 168 -11.19 4.43 26.52
CA ILE A 168 -11.08 4.34 25.05
C ILE A 168 -12.24 5.10 24.39
N VAL A 169 -13.47 4.97 24.91
CA VAL A 169 -14.63 5.72 24.39
C VAL A 169 -14.40 7.23 24.53
N GLU A 170 -13.86 7.68 25.67
CA GLU A 170 -13.55 9.08 25.90
C GLU A 170 -12.40 9.58 25.01
N GLN A 171 -11.38 8.76 24.75
CA GLN A 171 -10.33 9.08 23.78
C GLN A 171 -10.87 9.20 22.34
N VAL A 172 -11.71 8.25 21.89
CA VAL A 172 -12.33 8.28 20.56
C VAL A 172 -13.23 9.50 20.41
N ARG A 173 -13.99 9.83 21.47
CA ARG A 173 -14.82 11.03 21.52
C ARG A 173 -13.97 12.30 21.47
N ASN A 174 -12.88 12.38 22.22
CA ASN A 174 -12.00 13.56 22.19
C ASN A 174 -11.29 13.72 20.84
N ALA A 175 -10.89 12.62 20.18
CA ALA A 175 -10.31 12.64 18.84
C ALA A 175 -11.29 13.11 17.75
N THR A 176 -12.59 12.86 17.94
CA THR A 176 -13.64 13.31 16.99
C THR A 176 -14.08 14.76 17.22
N HIS A 177 -13.83 15.33 18.41
CA HIS A 177 -14.24 16.68 18.78
C HIS A 177 -13.14 17.76 18.69
N SER A 178 -11.85 17.42 18.59
CA SER A 178 -10.78 18.43 18.39
C SER A 178 -10.76 18.93 16.94
N ASP A 179 -11.42 20.06 16.67
CA ASP A 179 -11.46 20.81 15.37
C ASP A 179 -11.93 20.03 14.12
N GLY A 180 -12.30 18.75 14.26
CA GLY A 180 -12.64 17.84 13.15
C GLY A 180 -13.87 18.23 12.31
N SER A 181 -14.79 19.04 12.86
CA SER A 181 -15.96 19.54 12.12
C SER A 181 -15.58 20.42 10.93
N ARG A 182 -14.52 21.24 11.07
CA ARG A 182 -13.99 22.07 9.98
C ARG A 182 -13.22 21.23 8.96
N THR A 183 -12.49 20.21 9.43
CA THR A 183 -11.71 19.28 8.61
C THR A 183 -12.61 18.40 7.72
N LEU A 184 -13.69 17.84 8.25
CA LEU A 184 -14.64 17.03 7.48
C LEU A 184 -15.38 17.88 6.43
N ARG A 185 -15.72 19.13 6.77
CA ARG A 185 -16.32 20.06 5.82
C ARG A 185 -15.35 20.44 4.70
N SER A 186 -14.07 20.66 5.02
CA SER A 186 -13.03 20.91 4.01
C SER A 186 -12.75 19.70 3.13
N TYR A 187 -12.84 18.48 3.68
CA TYR A 187 -12.74 17.23 2.94
C TYR A 187 -13.94 17.06 1.98
N ALA A 188 -15.16 17.27 2.47
CA ALA A 188 -16.37 17.18 1.65
C ALA A 188 -16.42 18.21 0.52
N ALA A 189 -15.78 19.37 0.70
CA ALA A 189 -15.67 20.42 -0.31
C ALA A 189 -14.65 20.11 -1.43
N GLN A 190 -13.79 19.10 -1.28
CA GLN A 190 -12.85 18.69 -2.33
C GLN A 190 -13.57 18.02 -3.51
N THR A 191 -12.90 17.90 -4.66
CA THR A 191 -13.40 17.10 -5.79
C THR A 191 -13.40 15.61 -5.45
N GLN A 192 -14.23 14.83 -6.14
CA GLN A 192 -14.30 13.37 -5.93
C GLN A 192 -12.92 12.71 -6.09
N GLU A 193 -12.18 13.05 -7.16
CA GLU A 193 -10.83 12.52 -7.41
C GLU A 193 -9.85 12.83 -6.28
N MET A 194 -9.90 14.06 -5.74
CA MET A 194 -9.03 14.44 -4.63
C MET A 194 -9.40 13.71 -3.34
N ARG A 195 -10.70 13.52 -3.07
CA ARG A 195 -11.16 12.71 -1.92
C ARG A 195 -10.70 11.26 -2.05
N ASP A 196 -10.82 10.68 -3.23
CA ASP A 196 -10.40 9.31 -3.49
C ASP A 196 -8.88 9.15 -3.31
N ASN A 197 -8.09 10.13 -3.77
CA ASN A 197 -6.63 10.13 -3.55
C ASN A 197 -6.27 10.27 -2.07
N LEU A 198 -6.91 11.19 -1.34
CA LEU A 198 -6.67 11.38 0.10
C LEU A 198 -7.04 10.14 0.92
N LEU A 199 -8.19 9.53 0.60
CA LEU A 199 -8.61 8.28 1.24
C LEU A 199 -7.68 7.13 0.87
N ASN A 200 -7.24 7.03 -0.39
CA ASN A 200 -6.30 6.00 -0.80
C ASN A 200 -4.99 6.10 -0.02
N GLU A 201 -4.41 7.30 0.11
CA GLU A 201 -3.21 7.52 0.92
C GLU A 201 -3.43 7.14 2.39
N LEU A 202 -4.55 7.57 3.00
CA LEU A 202 -4.91 7.20 4.37
C LEU A 202 -5.04 5.67 4.54
N PHE A 203 -5.80 5.02 3.67
CA PHE A 203 -6.00 3.57 3.74
C PHE A 203 -4.71 2.81 3.51
N ILE A 204 -3.86 3.31 2.62
CA ILE A 204 -2.53 2.77 2.35
C ILE A 204 -1.65 2.77 3.61
N GLU A 205 -1.68 3.82 4.43
CA GLU A 205 -0.91 3.92 5.66
C GLU A 205 -1.42 2.96 6.73
N CYS A 206 -2.73 2.69 6.76
CA CYS A 206 -3.37 1.92 7.81
C CYS A 206 -3.63 0.44 7.46
N ILE A 207 -3.46 0.00 6.20
CA ILE A 207 -3.82 -1.37 5.77
C ILE A 207 -2.92 -2.48 6.35
N GLU A 208 -1.76 -2.13 6.90
CA GLU A 208 -0.86 -3.08 7.58
C GLU A 208 -1.13 -3.21 9.10
N ASP A 209 -2.05 -2.42 9.65
CA ASP A 209 -2.46 -2.50 11.06
C ASP A 209 -3.68 -3.43 11.19
N ASP A 210 -3.47 -4.63 11.75
CA ASP A 210 -4.54 -5.61 11.99
C ASP A 210 -5.66 -5.03 12.88
N GLY A 211 -5.35 -4.11 13.79
CA GLY A 211 -6.32 -3.40 14.62
C GLY A 211 -7.17 -2.42 13.81
N PHE A 212 -6.58 -1.75 12.81
CA PHE A 212 -7.32 -0.91 11.88
C PHE A 212 -8.24 -1.74 10.97
N ILE A 213 -7.79 -2.90 10.49
CA ILE A 213 -8.62 -3.82 9.71
C ILE A 213 -9.82 -4.32 10.53
N ALA A 214 -9.60 -4.71 11.79
CA ALA A 214 -10.68 -5.08 12.71
C ALA A 214 -11.67 -3.92 12.90
N LEU A 215 -11.17 -2.71 13.14
CA LEU A 215 -12.00 -1.49 13.25
C LEU A 215 -12.83 -1.26 11.98
N CYS A 216 -12.26 -1.38 10.77
CA CYS A 216 -13.01 -1.23 9.53
C CYS A 216 -14.14 -2.26 9.39
N GLN A 217 -13.90 -3.51 9.79
CA GLN A 217 -14.92 -4.56 9.78
C GLN A 217 -16.05 -4.24 10.76
N ASP A 218 -15.71 -3.79 11.97
CA ASP A 218 -16.67 -3.42 13.01
C ASP A 218 -17.48 -2.19 12.63
N VAL A 219 -16.86 -1.17 12.03
CA VAL A 219 -17.55 0.02 11.51
C VAL A 219 -18.52 -0.39 10.40
N ALA A 220 -18.10 -1.24 9.46
CA ALA A 220 -18.97 -1.70 8.37
C ALA A 220 -20.16 -2.54 8.88
N ALA A 221 -19.95 -3.36 9.91
CA ALA A 221 -21.00 -4.15 10.55
C ALA A 221 -22.00 -3.24 11.31
N ASN A 222 -21.49 -2.27 12.06
CA ASN A 222 -22.34 -1.30 12.77
C ASN A 222 -23.11 -0.40 11.82
N TRP A 223 -22.52 0.01 10.69
CA TRP A 223 -23.23 0.83 9.70
C TRP A 223 -24.37 0.07 9.02
N ARG A 224 -24.17 -1.21 8.69
CA ARG A 224 -25.24 -2.08 8.20
C ARG A 224 -26.40 -2.18 9.20
N ARG A 225 -26.07 -2.41 10.47
CA ARG A 225 -27.06 -2.59 11.54
C ARG A 225 -27.79 -1.28 11.92
N ILE A 226 -27.06 -0.21 12.15
CA ILE A 226 -27.58 1.05 12.71
C ILE A 226 -27.96 2.04 11.61
N GLY A 227 -27.10 2.22 10.61
CA GLY A 227 -27.29 3.23 9.57
C GLY A 227 -28.26 2.80 8.46
N LEU A 228 -28.30 1.51 8.15
CA LEU A 228 -29.10 0.96 7.04
C LEU A 228 -30.23 0.02 7.49
N GLY A 229 -30.26 -0.39 8.77
CA GLY A 229 -31.28 -1.30 9.30
C GLY A 229 -31.25 -2.71 8.68
N LEU A 230 -30.10 -3.11 8.12
CA LEU A 230 -29.92 -4.40 7.45
C LEU A 230 -29.21 -5.35 8.44
N GLN A 231 -29.92 -6.39 8.88
CA GLN A 231 -29.35 -7.54 9.60
C GLN A 231 -29.09 -8.69 8.64
#